data_AF-A0A956FID7-F1
#
_entry.id   AF-A0A956FID7-F1
#
_cell.length_a   1.000
_cell.length_b   1.000
_cell.length_c   1.000
_cell.angle_alpha   90.00
_cell.angle_beta   90.00
_cell.angle_gamma   90.00
#
_symmetry.space_group_name_H-M   'P 1'
#
loop_
_entity.id
_entity.type
_entity.pdbx_description
1 polymer ?
#
loop_
_entity_poly.entity_id
_entity_poly.type
_entity_poly.pdbx_seq_one_letter_code
_entity_poly.pdbx_strand_id
1 'polypeptide(L)'
;MTLLAAVPLVAAGCPGDDTSSNESSSGSTTDPMTSTSGATVVATGSGTADDTAGMESTGEEPWPEFECDGVDGVFDGNILIESAADLAMLDGISEVTRALVINDTDLTDLDALGCVTRVGEQLQIFGNDQLANVDGLVNITEIGGDFIFTENPMVTDFDGAQSLTRVTGSFSMNKNDGMVQVSGFDSLVGIETHITIRDNAVLTNIDGLKGLMLVGGRLAITANPMLCISSVDCVGAGITVPAVPGDDWTTQANDPSC
;
A
#
# COMPACT_ATOMS: atom_id res chain seq x y z
N MET A 1 -18.77 -11.40 18.61
CA MET A 1 -19.51 -10.43 17.79
C MET A 1 -19.35 -10.89 16.36
N THR A 2 -20.38 -11.47 15.75
CA THR A 2 -20.29 -12.04 14.39
C THR A 2 -20.25 -10.89 13.39
N LEU A 3 -19.15 -10.74 12.65
CA LEU A 3 -19.09 -9.85 11.49
C LEU A 3 -20.21 -10.28 10.53
N LEU A 4 -21.22 -9.43 10.35
CA LEU A 4 -22.07 -9.53 9.17
C LEU A 4 -21.18 -9.20 7.98
N ALA A 5 -21.09 -10.13 7.02
CA ALA A 5 -20.59 -9.84 5.70
C ALA A 5 -21.44 -8.71 5.09
N ALA A 6 -20.92 -7.49 5.13
CA ALA A 6 -21.46 -6.38 4.40
C ALA A 6 -21.15 -6.59 2.92
N VAL A 7 -22.21 -6.63 2.11
CA VAL A 7 -22.10 -6.58 0.64
C VAL A 7 -21.37 -5.27 0.30
N PRO A 8 -20.27 -5.29 -0.47
CA PRO A 8 -19.62 -4.06 -0.87
C PRO A 8 -20.60 -3.27 -1.72
N LEU A 9 -21.12 -2.18 -1.17
CA LEU A 9 -21.74 -1.16 -1.99
C LEU A 9 -20.60 -0.61 -2.82
N VAL A 10 -20.67 -0.77 -4.15
CA VAL A 10 -19.71 -0.19 -5.08
C VAL A 10 -19.64 1.30 -4.76
N ALA A 11 -18.55 1.72 -4.11
CA ALA A 11 -18.31 3.13 -3.84
C ALA A 11 -18.31 3.83 -5.20
N ALA A 12 -19.13 4.88 -5.33
CA ALA A 12 -18.93 5.81 -6.42
C ALA A 12 -17.49 6.31 -6.32
N GLY A 13 -16.73 6.23 -7.41
CA GLY A 13 -15.32 6.62 -7.43
C GLY A 13 -15.14 8.03 -6.86
N CYS A 14 -14.07 8.23 -6.10
CA CYS A 14 -13.73 9.53 -5.56
C CYS A 14 -13.42 10.52 -6.68
N PRO A 15 -13.60 11.83 -6.44
CA PRO A 15 -13.20 12.84 -7.41
C PRO A 15 -11.72 12.64 -7.80
N GLY A 16 -11.43 12.42 -9.08
CA GLY A 16 -10.09 12.11 -9.57
C GLY A 16 -9.83 10.62 -9.84
N ASP A 17 -10.79 9.72 -9.60
CA ASP A 17 -10.77 8.37 -10.16
C ASP A 17 -10.96 8.46 -11.69
N ASP A 18 -9.86 8.72 -12.40
CA ASP A 18 -9.78 8.57 -13.84
C ASP A 18 -9.94 7.08 -14.17
N THR A 19 -11.18 6.59 -14.22
CA THR A 19 -11.50 5.29 -14.83
C THR A 19 -11.42 5.35 -16.36
N SER A 20 -10.70 6.31 -16.94
CA SER A 20 -10.43 6.34 -18.38
C SER A 20 -9.27 5.39 -18.68
N SER A 21 -9.57 4.09 -18.72
CA SER A 21 -8.80 3.14 -19.53
C SER A 21 -8.93 3.60 -20.99
N ASN A 22 -7.96 4.38 -21.45
CA ASN A 22 -7.86 4.83 -22.83
C ASN A 22 -7.35 3.68 -23.70
N GLU A 23 -8.21 2.70 -23.99
CA GLU A 23 -8.03 1.74 -25.09
C GLU A 23 -8.24 2.49 -26.42
N SER A 24 -7.28 3.34 -26.78
CA SER A 24 -7.19 3.95 -28.11
C SER A 24 -6.36 3.05 -29.03
N SER A 25 -6.89 1.87 -29.38
CA SER A 25 -6.42 1.12 -30.55
C SER A 25 -7.08 1.72 -31.80
N SER A 26 -6.42 2.71 -32.40
CA SER A 26 -6.73 3.20 -33.74
C SER A 26 -6.06 2.30 -34.79
N GLY A 27 -6.85 1.50 -35.51
CA GLY A 27 -6.35 0.62 -36.57
C GLY A 27 -7.43 0.26 -37.59
N SER A 28 -7.89 1.26 -38.34
CA SER A 28 -8.85 1.16 -39.43
C SER A 28 -8.26 0.41 -40.65
N THR A 29 -8.99 -0.64 -41.06
CA THR A 29 -9.19 -1.21 -42.41
C THR A 29 -8.29 -0.76 -43.57
N THR A 30 -7.69 -1.71 -44.31
CA THR A 30 -8.13 -2.15 -45.67
C THR A 30 -7.08 -3.07 -46.31
N ASP A 31 -7.49 -4.28 -46.72
CA ASP A 31 -6.88 -5.06 -47.81
C ASP A 31 -7.36 -4.50 -49.17
N PRO A 32 -6.56 -4.58 -50.25
CA PRO A 32 -6.82 -5.65 -51.23
C PRO A 32 -5.62 -6.24 -52.00
N MET A 33 -5.86 -7.48 -52.46
CA MET A 33 -5.14 -8.36 -53.39
C MET A 33 -4.44 -7.73 -54.62
N THR A 34 -3.33 -8.34 -55.08
CA THR A 34 -3.05 -8.66 -56.51
C THR A 34 -2.09 -9.86 -56.67
N SER A 35 -2.13 -10.50 -57.84
CA SER A 35 -1.72 -11.88 -58.17
C SER A 35 -0.49 -12.02 -59.10
N THR A 36 0.08 -13.25 -59.13
CA THR A 36 0.83 -13.96 -60.24
C THR A 36 2.27 -13.48 -60.51
N SER A 37 3.34 -14.30 -60.65
CA SER A 37 3.56 -15.40 -61.60
C SER A 37 4.88 -16.18 -61.34
N GLY A 38 4.83 -17.52 -61.41
CA GLY A 38 5.75 -18.48 -62.06
C GLY A 38 7.27 -18.46 -61.84
N ALA A 39 7.84 -19.56 -61.31
CA ALA A 39 8.68 -20.54 -62.03
C ALA A 39 9.55 -21.41 -61.08
N THR A 40 9.53 -22.73 -61.34
CA THR A 40 10.40 -23.85 -60.89
C THR A 40 11.90 -23.49 -61.10
N VAL A 41 12.93 -23.92 -60.32
CA VAL A 41 13.52 -25.28 -60.23
C VAL A 41 14.62 -25.43 -59.13
N VAL A 42 14.69 -26.65 -58.55
CA VAL A 42 15.78 -27.46 -57.93
C VAL A 42 16.50 -27.06 -56.60
N ALA A 43 16.53 -28.07 -55.71
CA ALA A 43 17.15 -28.26 -54.39
C ALA A 43 18.64 -27.88 -54.24
N THR A 44 19.15 -27.52 -53.06
CA THR A 44 19.44 -28.40 -51.90
C THR A 44 19.95 -27.53 -50.73
N GLY A 45 19.55 -27.81 -49.48
CA GLY A 45 20.14 -27.12 -48.31
C GLY A 45 19.37 -27.31 -47.01
N SER A 46 19.85 -28.25 -46.20
CA SER A 46 19.60 -28.46 -44.77
C SER A 46 19.25 -27.20 -43.95
N GLY A 47 18.11 -27.22 -43.26
CA GLY A 47 17.79 -26.28 -42.19
C GLY A 47 16.38 -26.50 -41.64
N THR A 48 16.22 -27.39 -40.67
CA THR A 48 15.03 -27.43 -39.81
C THR A 48 15.23 -26.43 -38.68
N ALA A 49 14.69 -25.22 -38.84
CA ALA A 49 14.41 -24.35 -37.70
C ALA A 49 13.00 -24.70 -37.25
N ASP A 50 12.93 -25.41 -36.12
CA ASP A 50 11.71 -25.77 -35.42
C ASP A 50 11.65 -24.97 -34.13
N ASP A 51 10.58 -24.20 -34.03
CA ASP A 51 9.84 -23.76 -32.85
C ASP A 51 10.50 -23.01 -31.67
N THR A 52 9.88 -21.85 -31.42
CA THR A 52 9.66 -21.20 -30.11
C THR A 52 10.86 -20.58 -29.39
N ALA A 53 11.34 -19.46 -29.92
CA ALA A 53 11.78 -18.38 -29.04
C ALA A 53 10.54 -17.54 -28.69
N GLY A 54 9.83 -17.96 -27.63
CA GLY A 54 8.95 -17.05 -26.92
C GLY A 54 9.80 -15.88 -26.45
N MET A 55 9.51 -14.69 -26.97
CA MET A 55 9.99 -13.45 -26.38
C MET A 55 9.37 -13.41 -24.99
N GLU A 56 10.14 -13.76 -23.97
CA GLU A 56 9.78 -13.40 -22.61
C GLU A 56 9.81 -11.88 -22.56
N SER A 57 8.61 -11.33 -22.60
CA SER A 57 8.32 -10.01 -22.06
C SER A 57 8.91 -9.99 -20.66
N THR A 58 10.04 -9.32 -20.47
CA THR A 58 10.44 -8.84 -19.15
C THR A 58 9.44 -7.76 -18.77
N GLY A 59 8.21 -8.20 -18.45
CA GLY A 59 7.33 -7.44 -17.60
C GLY A 59 8.08 -7.25 -16.30
N GLU A 60 8.06 -6.02 -15.82
CA GLU A 60 8.68 -5.64 -14.56
C GLU A 60 8.25 -6.67 -13.49
N GLU A 61 9.21 -7.48 -13.04
CA GLU A 61 9.03 -8.43 -11.95
C GLU A 61 8.51 -7.66 -10.73
N PRO A 62 7.36 -8.03 -10.16
CA PRO A 62 6.74 -7.29 -9.08
C PRO A 62 7.53 -7.54 -7.79
N TRP A 63 8.43 -6.63 -7.46
CA TRP A 63 9.18 -6.57 -6.20
C TRP A 63 10.10 -7.79 -5.95
N PRO A 64 11.21 -7.66 -5.20
CA PRO A 64 11.99 -8.83 -4.83
C PRO A 64 11.11 -9.78 -4.01
N GLU A 65 10.91 -11.01 -4.48
CA GLU A 65 10.22 -12.05 -3.72
C GLU A 65 11.04 -12.31 -2.45
N PHE A 66 10.58 -11.78 -1.31
CA PHE A 66 11.15 -12.09 -0.01
C PHE A 66 10.95 -13.59 0.24
N GLU A 67 12.03 -14.37 0.20
CA GLU A 67 11.99 -15.82 0.49
C GLU A 67 11.72 -16.04 1.98
N CYS A 68 10.44 -16.07 2.36
CA CYS A 68 9.98 -16.34 3.73
C CYS A 68 9.63 -17.81 3.98
N ASP A 69 10.06 -18.70 3.07
CA ASP A 69 9.82 -20.13 3.16
C ASP A 69 10.45 -20.72 4.44
N GLY A 70 9.60 -21.23 5.32
CA GLY A 70 10.03 -21.85 6.58
C GLY A 70 10.31 -20.86 7.72
N VAL A 71 9.96 -19.58 7.56
CA VAL A 71 10.00 -18.57 8.64
C VAL A 71 8.71 -18.65 9.46
N ASP A 72 8.78 -19.29 10.63
CA ASP A 72 7.67 -19.41 11.59
C ASP A 72 8.03 -18.94 13.00
N GLY A 73 9.17 -18.26 13.16
CA GLY A 73 9.67 -17.79 14.44
C GLY A 73 8.76 -16.75 15.09
N VAL A 74 8.48 -16.95 16.38
CA VAL A 74 7.70 -16.01 17.20
C VAL A 74 8.62 -15.36 18.22
N PHE A 75 8.72 -14.04 18.17
CA PHE A 75 9.41 -13.26 19.19
C PHE A 75 8.43 -12.87 20.31
N ASP A 76 8.59 -13.47 21.48
CA ASP A 76 7.80 -13.14 22.69
C ASP A 76 8.39 -11.91 23.40
N GLY A 77 7.85 -10.72 23.11
CA GLY A 77 8.34 -9.46 23.67
C GLY A 77 8.27 -8.28 22.71
N ASN A 78 8.86 -7.17 23.17
CA ASN A 78 9.03 -5.97 22.36
C ASN A 78 10.37 -6.05 21.61
N ILE A 79 10.38 -5.65 20.34
CA ILE A 79 11.61 -5.38 19.58
C ILE A 79 11.74 -3.86 19.45
N LEU A 80 12.92 -3.35 19.82
CA LEU A 80 13.32 -1.97 19.61
C LEU A 80 14.51 -1.96 18.65
N ILE A 81 14.36 -1.24 17.55
CA ILE A 81 15.36 -1.07 16.50
C ILE A 81 15.81 0.39 16.56
N GLU A 82 17.02 0.60 17.09
CA GLU A 82 17.70 1.91 17.16
C GLU A 82 18.87 1.96 16.16
N SER A 83 19.21 0.84 15.53
CA SER A 83 20.29 0.71 14.57
C SER A 83 20.14 -0.50 13.65
N ALA A 84 20.92 -0.53 12.57
CA ALA A 84 21.00 -1.70 11.69
C ALA A 84 21.46 -2.99 12.39
N ALA A 85 22.16 -2.89 13.52
CA ALA A 85 22.57 -4.07 14.29
C ALA A 85 21.38 -4.77 14.97
N ASP A 86 20.34 -4.03 15.31
CA ASP A 86 19.15 -4.55 15.97
C ASP A 86 18.27 -5.37 15.03
N LEU A 87 18.41 -5.17 13.71
CA LEU A 87 17.72 -5.95 12.67
C LEU A 87 18.02 -7.46 12.77
N ALA A 88 19.16 -7.83 13.36
CA ALA A 88 19.50 -9.24 13.59
C ALA A 88 18.49 -9.95 14.51
N MET A 89 17.69 -9.23 15.29
CA MET A 89 16.61 -9.79 16.12
C MET A 89 15.41 -10.29 15.29
N LEU A 90 15.32 -9.90 14.02
CA LEU A 90 14.23 -10.26 13.11
C LEU A 90 14.55 -11.49 12.26
N ASP A 91 15.78 -12.02 12.33
CA ASP A 91 16.18 -13.19 11.56
C ASP A 91 15.32 -14.41 11.91
N GLY A 92 14.61 -14.96 10.92
CA GLY A 92 13.70 -16.08 11.09
C GLY A 92 12.40 -15.76 11.85
N ILE A 93 12.08 -14.49 12.10
CA ILE A 93 10.86 -14.08 12.82
C ILE A 93 9.74 -13.73 11.84
N SER A 94 8.56 -14.31 12.05
CA SER A 94 7.32 -13.96 11.34
C SER A 94 6.24 -13.35 12.23
N GLU A 95 6.38 -13.41 13.55
CA GLU A 95 5.49 -12.72 14.49
C GLU A 95 6.28 -12.05 15.63
N VAL A 96 5.97 -10.77 15.87
CA VAL A 96 6.35 -10.05 17.10
C VAL A 96 5.12 -9.96 17.98
N THR A 97 5.10 -10.65 19.12
CA THR A 97 3.89 -10.76 19.97
C THR A 97 3.46 -9.46 20.65
N ARG A 98 4.37 -8.49 20.78
CA ARG A 98 4.12 -7.20 21.42
C ARG A 98 4.45 -6.04 20.47
N ALA A 99 5.21 -5.05 20.93
CA ALA A 99 5.56 -3.88 20.12
C ALA A 99 6.81 -4.11 19.26
N LEU A 100 6.75 -3.66 18.01
CA LEU A 100 7.88 -3.46 17.12
C LEU A 100 8.07 -1.95 16.94
N VAL A 101 9.18 -1.43 17.43
CA VAL A 101 9.47 0.01 17.47
C VAL A 101 10.77 0.29 16.72
N ILE A 102 10.69 1.15 15.70
CA ILE A 102 11.81 1.58 14.86
C ILE A 102 11.91 3.09 14.96
N ASN A 103 12.85 3.57 15.77
CA ASN A 103 12.93 4.99 16.13
C ASN A 103 14.31 5.57 15.86
N ASP A 104 14.35 6.77 15.28
CA ASP A 104 15.54 7.61 15.19
C ASP A 104 16.76 6.86 14.59
N THR A 105 16.52 6.03 13.57
CA THR A 105 17.55 5.20 12.93
C THR A 105 18.10 5.83 11.65
N ASP A 106 19.29 5.39 11.25
CA ASP A 106 19.88 5.69 9.94
C ASP A 106 19.47 4.66 8.86
N LEU A 107 18.40 3.90 9.08
CA LEU A 107 17.92 2.92 8.10
C LEU A 107 17.35 3.62 6.87
N THR A 108 17.63 3.05 5.70
CA THR A 108 17.12 3.53 4.41
C THR A 108 15.88 2.76 3.93
N ASP A 109 15.68 1.56 4.46
CA ASP A 109 14.62 0.63 4.11
C ASP A 109 14.25 -0.23 5.34
N LEU A 110 13.18 -1.00 5.20
CA LEU A 110 12.68 -1.92 6.23
C LEU A 110 12.75 -3.38 5.77
N ASP A 111 13.59 -3.73 4.80
CA ASP A 111 13.57 -5.04 4.12
C ASP A 111 13.75 -6.21 5.09
N ALA A 112 14.43 -5.99 6.22
CA ALA A 112 14.55 -6.98 7.30
C ALA A 112 13.20 -7.38 7.95
N LEU A 113 12.14 -6.60 7.76
CA LEU A 113 10.76 -6.92 8.15
C LEU A 113 10.03 -7.78 7.13
N GLY A 114 10.62 -8.06 5.97
CA GLY A 114 9.94 -8.70 4.83
C GLY A 114 9.26 -10.02 5.17
N CYS A 115 9.63 -10.73 6.25
CA CYS A 115 8.96 -11.95 6.69
C CYS A 115 8.05 -11.80 7.92
N VAL A 116 7.99 -10.62 8.52
CA VAL A 116 7.08 -10.31 9.63
C VAL A 116 5.67 -10.20 9.06
N THR A 117 4.77 -11.04 9.56
CA THR A 117 3.36 -11.08 9.14
C THR A 117 2.41 -10.46 10.15
N ARG A 118 2.84 -10.35 11.41
CA ARG A 118 2.00 -9.90 12.53
C ARG A 118 2.80 -9.18 13.61
N VAL A 119 2.26 -8.05 14.07
CA VAL A 119 2.72 -7.32 15.25
C VAL A 119 1.58 -7.31 16.27
N GLY A 120 1.79 -7.89 17.44
CA GLY A 120 0.70 -8.20 18.38
C GLY A 120 0.20 -7.02 19.19
N GLU A 121 1.03 -6.01 19.45
CA GLU A 121 0.61 -4.76 20.09
C GLU A 121 0.85 -3.58 19.15
N GLN A 122 1.98 -2.89 19.24
CA GLN A 122 2.20 -1.63 18.51
C GLN A 122 3.23 -1.79 17.39
N LEU A 123 2.93 -1.29 16.19
CA LEU A 123 3.96 -0.98 15.19
C LEU A 123 4.23 0.51 15.24
N GLN A 124 5.44 0.91 15.60
CA GLN A 124 5.87 2.31 15.60
C GLN A 124 7.08 2.50 14.71
N ILE A 125 6.98 3.44 13.78
CA ILE A 125 8.06 3.91 12.91
C ILE A 125 8.13 5.42 13.08
N PHE A 126 9.14 5.90 13.80
CA PHE A 126 9.24 7.29 14.23
C PHE A 126 10.62 7.90 13.95
N GLY A 127 10.68 9.10 13.39
CA GLY A 127 11.93 9.87 13.35
C GLY A 127 13.02 9.28 12.45
N ASN A 128 12.68 8.43 11.47
CA ASN A 128 13.68 7.80 10.60
C ASN A 128 13.93 8.71 9.38
N ASP A 129 14.83 9.67 9.56
CA ASP A 129 15.13 10.74 8.58
C ASP A 129 15.63 10.21 7.21
N GLN A 130 16.22 9.02 7.18
CA GLN A 130 16.79 8.42 5.97
C GLN A 130 15.89 7.35 5.33
N LEU A 131 14.77 6.99 5.97
CA LEU A 131 13.89 5.93 5.50
C LEU A 131 13.21 6.34 4.19
N ALA A 132 13.48 5.63 3.11
CA ALA A 132 13.04 6.00 1.76
C ALA A 132 11.67 5.42 1.38
N ASN A 133 11.34 4.23 1.89
CA ASN A 133 10.11 3.51 1.58
C ASN A 133 9.66 2.64 2.75
N VAL A 134 8.55 1.93 2.57
CA VAL A 134 8.00 0.97 3.54
C VAL A 134 7.84 -0.43 2.94
N ASP A 135 8.61 -0.77 1.91
CA ASP A 135 8.46 -2.02 1.14
C ASP A 135 8.59 -3.26 2.03
N GLY A 136 9.41 -3.19 3.09
CA GLY A 136 9.54 -4.25 4.08
C GLY A 136 8.27 -4.57 4.88
N LEU A 137 7.22 -3.74 4.81
CA LEU A 137 5.92 -4.02 5.45
C LEU A 137 5.03 -4.96 4.62
N VAL A 138 5.49 -5.41 3.44
CA VAL A 138 4.67 -6.08 2.41
C VAL A 138 3.91 -7.29 2.91
N ASN A 139 4.43 -8.00 3.91
CA ASN A 139 3.82 -9.21 4.45
C ASN A 139 3.06 -8.99 5.76
N ILE A 140 3.09 -7.80 6.35
CA ILE A 140 2.33 -7.52 7.60
C ILE A 140 0.84 -7.48 7.27
N THR A 141 0.10 -8.43 7.83
CA THR A 141 -1.34 -8.57 7.64
C THR A 141 -2.17 -8.02 8.79
N GLU A 142 -1.59 -7.98 10.00
CA GLU A 142 -2.27 -7.56 11.22
C GLU A 142 -1.35 -6.79 12.18
N ILE A 143 -1.89 -5.69 12.71
CA ILE A 143 -1.35 -4.98 13.87
C ILE A 143 -2.40 -5.05 15.00
N GLY A 144 -2.06 -5.72 16.10
CA GLY A 144 -2.98 -5.99 17.21
C GLY A 144 -3.25 -4.81 18.15
N GLY A 145 -2.66 -3.66 17.88
CA GLY A 145 -2.77 -2.41 18.61
C GLY A 145 -2.48 -1.22 17.70
N ASP A 146 -1.72 -0.24 18.16
CA ASP A 146 -1.56 1.02 17.44
C ASP A 146 -0.54 0.91 16.29
N PHE A 147 -0.87 1.50 15.14
CA PHE A 147 0.09 1.78 14.08
C PHE A 147 0.44 3.27 14.08
N ILE A 148 1.66 3.58 14.50
CA ILE A 148 2.19 4.94 14.63
C ILE A 148 3.27 5.15 13.57
N PHE A 149 3.02 6.05 12.64
CA PHE A 149 3.96 6.42 11.57
C PHE A 149 4.16 7.94 11.59
N THR A 150 5.26 8.43 12.19
CA THR A 150 5.39 9.85 12.49
C THR A 150 6.82 10.35 12.28
N GLU A 151 6.99 11.55 11.74
CA GLU A 151 8.31 12.17 11.55
C GLU A 151 9.26 11.30 10.69
N ASN A 152 8.76 10.70 9.59
CA ASN A 152 9.58 10.03 8.56
C ASN A 152 9.56 10.87 7.27
N PRO A 153 10.45 11.86 7.11
CA PRO A 153 10.32 12.93 6.12
C PRO A 153 10.64 12.53 4.67
N MET A 154 11.30 11.38 4.44
CA MET A 154 11.69 10.93 3.10
C MET A 154 10.68 9.96 2.46
N VAL A 155 9.81 9.34 3.26
CA VAL A 155 8.78 8.42 2.75
C VAL A 155 7.67 9.21 2.05
N THR A 156 7.39 8.86 0.80
CA THR A 156 6.42 9.57 -0.05
C THR A 156 5.06 8.89 -0.16
N ASP A 157 4.99 7.61 0.15
CA ASP A 157 3.78 6.79 0.07
C ASP A 157 3.84 5.57 1.03
N PHE A 158 2.80 4.74 0.98
CA PHE A 158 2.74 3.44 1.67
C PHE A 158 2.70 2.27 0.66
N ASP A 159 3.23 2.46 -0.54
CA ASP A 159 3.44 1.32 -1.44
C ASP A 159 4.44 0.39 -0.74
N GLY A 160 4.00 -0.84 -0.43
CA GLY A 160 4.68 -1.73 0.50
C GLY A 160 3.84 -2.19 1.69
N ALA A 161 2.63 -1.66 1.91
CA ALA A 161 1.74 -2.11 2.99
C ALA A 161 0.49 -2.88 2.51
N GLN A 162 0.50 -3.42 1.29
CA GLN A 162 -0.68 -3.96 0.56
C GLN A 162 -1.39 -5.11 1.26
N SER A 163 -0.67 -5.86 2.10
CA SER A 163 -1.22 -7.01 2.82
C SER A 163 -1.94 -6.64 4.13
N LEU A 164 -1.80 -5.40 4.62
CA LEU A 164 -2.36 -5.01 5.91
C LEU A 164 -3.89 -5.01 5.83
N THR A 165 -4.52 -5.93 6.58
CA THR A 165 -5.98 -6.09 6.58
C THR A 165 -6.66 -5.45 7.79
N ARG A 166 -5.95 -5.37 8.92
CA ARG A 166 -6.53 -4.93 10.19
C ARG A 166 -5.52 -4.24 11.10
N VAL A 167 -5.96 -3.14 11.71
CA VAL A 167 -5.33 -2.51 12.87
C VAL A 167 -6.35 -2.48 14.01
N THR A 168 -6.05 -3.18 15.10
CA THR A 168 -6.99 -3.29 16.25
C THR A 168 -6.93 -2.04 17.14
N GLY A 169 -5.82 -1.30 17.13
CA GLY A 169 -5.69 -0.01 17.80
C GLY A 169 -6.01 1.16 16.88
N SER A 170 -5.25 2.23 17.05
CA SER A 170 -5.36 3.48 16.28
C SER A 170 -4.33 3.50 15.16
N PHE A 171 -4.68 4.15 14.05
CA PHE A 171 -3.70 4.57 13.05
C PHE A 171 -3.40 6.05 13.24
N SER A 172 -2.11 6.39 13.36
CA SER A 172 -1.64 7.76 13.53
C SER A 172 -0.51 8.06 12.54
N MET A 173 -0.80 8.91 11.55
CA MET A 173 0.16 9.44 10.59
C MET A 173 0.36 10.95 10.79
N ASN A 174 1.49 11.36 11.36
CA ASN A 174 1.73 12.77 11.66
C ASN A 174 3.09 13.26 11.17
N LYS A 175 3.16 14.49 10.65
CA LYS A 175 4.44 15.17 10.33
C LYS A 175 5.38 14.37 9.43
N ASN A 176 4.83 13.66 8.44
CA ASN A 176 5.63 13.03 7.39
C ASN A 176 5.67 14.00 6.21
N ASP A 177 6.59 14.95 6.25
CA ASP A 177 6.63 16.09 5.30
C ASP A 177 6.88 15.69 3.84
N GLY A 178 7.40 14.49 3.60
CA GLY A 178 7.56 13.91 2.27
C GLY A 178 6.33 13.16 1.75
N MET A 179 5.37 12.83 2.61
CA MET A 179 4.22 11.99 2.26
C MET A 179 3.30 12.70 1.26
N VAL A 180 3.28 12.21 0.02
CA VAL A 180 2.47 12.76 -1.08
C VAL A 180 1.11 12.09 -1.15
N GLN A 181 1.07 10.77 -0.91
CA GLN A 181 -0.15 9.98 -1.04
C GLN A 181 -0.19 8.82 -0.02
N VAL A 182 -1.38 8.44 0.43
CA VAL A 182 -1.59 7.17 1.13
C VAL A 182 -2.16 6.17 0.12
N SER A 183 -1.26 5.36 -0.44
CA SER A 183 -1.56 4.18 -1.26
C SER A 183 -1.24 2.90 -0.48
N GLY A 184 -1.41 1.73 -1.08
CA GLY A 184 -1.00 0.46 -0.46
C GLY A 184 -1.86 -0.05 0.70
N PHE A 185 -2.99 0.59 1.04
CA PHE A 185 -3.95 0.06 2.03
C PHE A 185 -5.20 -0.57 1.40
N ASP A 186 -5.10 -1.08 0.17
CA ASP A 186 -6.24 -1.64 -0.57
C ASP A 186 -6.94 -2.81 0.14
N SER A 187 -6.19 -3.57 0.95
CA SER A 187 -6.71 -4.68 1.75
C SER A 187 -7.22 -4.29 3.14
N LEU A 188 -6.97 -3.05 3.58
CA LEU A 188 -7.28 -2.59 4.93
C LEU A 188 -8.78 -2.33 5.08
N VAL A 189 -9.47 -3.23 5.80
CA VAL A 189 -10.92 -3.16 5.96
C VAL A 189 -11.36 -2.49 7.25
N GLY A 190 -10.51 -2.40 8.27
CA GLY A 190 -10.91 -1.85 9.56
C GLY A 190 -9.78 -1.37 10.48
N ILE A 191 -10.07 -0.25 11.15
CA ILE A 191 -9.32 0.32 12.27
C ILE A 191 -10.27 0.42 13.46
N GLU A 192 -10.06 -0.37 14.51
CA GLU A 192 -11.09 -0.52 15.56
C GLU A 192 -11.19 0.66 16.53
N THR A 193 -10.24 1.60 16.51
CA THR A 193 -10.30 2.80 17.35
C THR A 193 -10.28 4.08 16.51
N HIS A 194 -9.18 4.83 16.47
CA HIS A 194 -9.12 6.15 15.84
C HIS A 194 -8.17 6.16 14.64
N ILE A 195 -8.49 7.03 13.69
CA ILE A 195 -7.57 7.46 12.64
C ILE A 195 -7.23 8.91 12.92
N THR A 196 -5.94 9.21 12.96
CA THR A 196 -5.42 10.57 13.00
C THR A 196 -4.40 10.74 11.88
N ILE A 197 -4.69 11.61 10.92
CA ILE A 197 -3.77 11.99 9.84
C ILE A 197 -3.62 13.50 9.88
N ARG A 198 -2.44 14.01 10.25
CA ARG A 198 -2.27 15.46 10.39
C ARG A 198 -0.87 15.95 10.17
N ASP A 199 -0.79 17.25 9.86
CA ASP A 199 0.47 17.96 9.74
C ASP A 199 1.39 17.34 8.65
N ASN A 200 0.83 16.76 7.58
CA ASN A 200 1.59 16.26 6.43
C ASN A 200 1.52 17.30 5.30
N ALA A 201 2.60 18.06 5.13
CA ALA A 201 2.58 19.31 4.38
C ALA A 201 2.26 19.15 2.88
N VAL A 202 2.64 18.02 2.28
CA VAL A 202 2.53 17.75 0.83
C VAL A 202 1.54 16.63 0.50
N LEU A 203 0.81 16.12 1.49
CA LEU A 203 -0.18 15.06 1.28
C LEU A 203 -1.33 15.58 0.43
N THR A 204 -1.56 14.94 -0.71
CA THR A 204 -2.58 15.33 -1.70
C THR A 204 -3.68 14.29 -1.87
N ASN A 205 -3.41 13.04 -1.52
CA ASN A 205 -4.30 11.92 -1.81
C ASN A 205 -4.29 10.88 -0.69
N ILE A 206 -5.46 10.38 -0.28
CA ILE A 206 -5.60 9.28 0.70
C ILE A 206 -6.46 8.12 0.18
N ASP A 207 -6.54 7.97 -1.13
CA ASP A 207 -7.41 7.05 -1.84
C ASP A 207 -7.12 5.57 -1.56
N GLY A 208 -5.90 5.23 -1.12
CA GLY A 208 -5.58 3.89 -0.63
C GLY A 208 -6.41 3.47 0.59
N LEU A 209 -7.10 4.42 1.27
CA LEU A 209 -8.03 4.13 2.36
C LEU A 209 -9.47 3.90 1.91
N LYS A 210 -9.82 3.96 0.61
CA LYS A 210 -11.20 3.76 0.13
C LYS A 210 -11.80 2.40 0.48
N GLY A 211 -10.96 1.38 0.67
CA GLY A 211 -11.38 0.04 1.09
C GLY A 211 -11.84 -0.03 2.55
N LEU A 212 -11.61 1.02 3.34
CA LEU A 212 -11.87 1.01 4.77
C LEU A 212 -13.37 1.05 5.08
N MET A 213 -13.86 0.01 5.76
CA MET A 213 -15.28 -0.13 6.08
C MET A 213 -15.61 0.26 7.53
N LEU A 214 -14.62 0.23 8.42
CA LEU A 214 -14.80 0.38 9.87
C LEU A 214 -13.74 1.31 10.47
N VAL A 215 -14.20 2.36 11.15
CA VAL A 215 -13.42 3.18 12.10
C VAL A 215 -14.20 3.20 13.41
N GLY A 216 -13.75 2.46 14.43
CA GLY A 216 -14.55 2.28 15.65
C GLY A 216 -14.76 3.55 16.48
N GLY A 217 -14.01 4.61 16.20
CA GLY A 217 -14.07 5.89 16.90
C GLY A 217 -13.93 7.09 15.96
N ARG A 218 -12.83 7.83 16.13
CA ARG A 218 -12.62 9.16 15.56
C ARG A 218 -11.92 9.06 14.21
N LEU A 219 -12.43 9.73 13.19
CA LEU A 219 -11.69 10.01 11.95
C LEU A 219 -11.25 11.49 11.94
N ALA A 220 -10.00 11.74 12.30
CA ALA A 220 -9.44 13.09 12.29
C ALA A 220 -8.38 13.21 11.21
N ILE A 221 -8.70 13.89 10.12
CA ILE A 221 -7.75 14.18 9.04
C ILE A 221 -7.62 15.69 8.96
N THR A 222 -6.62 16.28 9.59
CA THR A 222 -6.57 17.74 9.81
C THR A 222 -5.21 18.31 9.52
N ALA A 223 -5.13 19.59 9.16
CA ALA A 223 -3.85 20.26 8.93
C ALA A 223 -2.97 19.58 7.86
N ASN A 224 -3.60 19.08 6.79
CA ASN A 224 -2.92 18.60 5.59
C ASN A 224 -3.26 19.60 4.46
N PRO A 225 -2.53 20.72 4.34
CA PRO A 225 -2.97 21.89 3.57
C PRO A 225 -3.07 21.68 2.06
N MET A 226 -2.54 20.56 1.53
CA MET A 226 -2.61 20.17 0.12
C MET A 226 -3.63 19.05 -0.14
N LEU A 227 -4.26 18.50 0.91
CA LEU A 227 -5.23 17.42 0.81
C LEU A 227 -6.62 18.00 0.64
N CYS A 228 -7.31 17.62 -0.43
CA CYS A 228 -8.66 18.05 -0.70
C CYS A 228 -9.65 17.53 0.34
N ILE A 229 -10.54 18.40 0.83
CA ILE A 229 -11.63 17.97 1.71
C ILE A 229 -12.52 16.95 0.99
N SER A 230 -12.73 17.08 -0.32
CA SER A 230 -13.52 16.10 -1.09
C SER A 230 -12.91 14.70 -1.15
N SER A 231 -11.57 14.56 -1.12
CA SER A 231 -10.90 13.26 -1.00
C SER A 231 -11.20 12.63 0.37
N VAL A 232 -11.14 13.44 1.44
CA VAL A 232 -11.50 13.00 2.79
C VAL A 232 -12.96 12.61 2.91
N ASP A 233 -13.87 13.42 2.38
CA ASP A 233 -15.31 13.14 2.36
C ASP A 233 -15.60 11.84 1.60
N CYS A 234 -14.86 11.57 0.52
CA CYS A 234 -15.04 10.37 -0.26
C CYS A 234 -14.58 9.10 0.47
N VAL A 235 -13.38 9.10 1.06
CA VAL A 235 -12.94 7.99 1.94
C VAL A 235 -13.93 7.81 3.10
N GLY A 236 -14.37 8.92 3.69
CA GLY A 236 -15.37 8.94 4.76
C GLY A 236 -16.70 8.29 4.37
N ALA A 237 -17.13 8.41 3.12
CA ALA A 237 -18.38 7.82 2.61
C ALA A 237 -18.32 6.29 2.50
N GLY A 238 -17.13 5.69 2.38
CA GLY A 238 -16.93 4.23 2.36
C GLY A 238 -17.05 3.58 3.74
N ILE A 239 -16.86 4.36 4.82
CA ILE A 239 -16.89 3.86 6.19
C ILE A 239 -18.34 3.68 6.63
N THR A 240 -18.70 2.43 6.94
CA THR A 240 -20.07 2.03 7.32
C THR A 240 -20.26 1.89 8.84
N VAL A 241 -19.16 1.96 9.61
CA VAL A 241 -19.17 1.84 11.06
C VAL A 241 -18.24 2.91 11.67
N PRO A 242 -18.77 3.83 12.51
CA PRO A 242 -20.19 4.04 12.77
C PRO A 242 -20.92 4.55 11.52
N ALA A 243 -22.18 4.16 11.33
CA ALA A 243 -22.99 4.54 10.16
C ALA A 243 -23.30 6.04 10.06
N VAL A 244 -23.00 6.81 11.11
CA VAL A 244 -23.10 8.27 11.14
C VAL A 244 -21.79 8.81 11.74
N PRO A 245 -21.05 9.65 11.00
CA PRO A 245 -19.91 10.39 11.52
C PRO A 245 -20.28 11.13 12.82
N GLY A 246 -19.52 10.91 13.89
CA GLY A 246 -19.68 11.66 15.14
C GLY A 246 -19.01 13.04 15.08
N ASP A 247 -19.28 13.90 16.06
CA ASP A 247 -18.70 15.27 16.14
C ASP A 247 -17.15 15.29 16.13
N ASP A 248 -16.52 14.17 16.48
CA ASP A 248 -15.06 14.04 16.49
C ASP A 248 -14.47 13.86 15.08
N TRP A 249 -15.30 13.62 14.06
CA TRP A 249 -14.88 13.57 12.66
C TRP A 249 -14.56 14.99 12.17
N THR A 250 -13.32 15.22 11.72
CA THR A 250 -12.86 16.57 11.38
C THR A 250 -11.90 16.59 10.21
N THR A 251 -12.11 17.57 9.32
CA THR A 251 -11.29 17.90 8.15
C THR A 251 -10.60 19.27 8.27
N GLN A 252 -10.59 19.84 9.48
CA GLN A 252 -10.09 21.19 9.72
C GLN A 252 -8.66 21.39 9.16
N ALA A 253 -8.45 22.52 8.48
CA ALA A 253 -7.16 22.93 7.92
C ALA A 253 -6.60 21.98 6.82
N ASN A 254 -7.48 21.22 6.17
CA ASN A 254 -7.23 20.66 4.83
C ASN A 254 -7.64 21.66 3.74
N ASP A 255 -7.31 21.39 2.47
CA ASP A 255 -7.64 22.27 1.34
C ASP A 255 -9.15 22.24 1.03
N PRO A 256 -9.89 23.36 1.21
CA PRO A 256 -11.31 23.44 0.88
C PRO A 256 -11.58 23.89 -0.56
N SER A 257 -10.54 24.20 -1.34
CA SER A 257 -10.66 24.70 -2.71
C SER A 257 -10.87 23.58 -3.74
N CYS A 258 -10.61 22.36 -3.32
CA CYS A 258 -11.03 21.08 -3.88
C CYS A 258 -11.75 20.28 -2.79
#